data_AF-A0A1E1VBR8-F1
#
_entry.id   AF-A0A1E1VBR8-F1
#
_cell.length_a   1.000
_cell.length_b   1.000
_cell.length_c   1.000
_cell.angle_alpha   90.00
_cell.angle_beta   90.00
_cell.angle_gamma   90.00
#
_symmetry.space_group_name_H-M   'P 1'
#
loop_
_entity.id
_entity.type
_entity.pdbx_description
1 polymer ?
#
loop_
_entity_poly.entity_id
_entity_poly.type
_entity_poly.pdbx_seq_one_letter_code
_entity_poly.pdbx_strand_id
1 'polypeptide(L)'
;MSGPAAMARSCLFTQKLADLICERIADGQSLRAICAEAGMPATGTVFRWLEAHEDFRGQYARAREFRADTLFDEILEISDMPAEAEAVRAGKAGSEAAKSVDQRKLQIETRKWMAARLQPQKYSDKPPPAAAPGAEGARIEAIRRVIVDPSGDSDS
;
A
#
# COMPACT_ATOMS: atom_id res chain seq x y z
N MET A 1 27.72 -38.25 -17.13
CA MET A 1 28.17 -36.88 -16.84
C MET A 1 27.15 -36.25 -15.91
N SER A 2 27.36 -36.37 -14.59
CA SER A 2 26.47 -35.75 -13.60
C SER A 2 26.89 -34.30 -13.44
N GLY A 3 26.06 -33.37 -13.91
CA GLY A 3 26.30 -31.93 -13.75
C GLY A 3 26.22 -31.54 -12.27
N PRO A 4 26.95 -30.50 -11.83
CA PRO A 4 26.90 -30.09 -10.43
C PRO A 4 25.47 -29.64 -10.11
N ALA A 5 24.88 -30.26 -9.09
CA ALA A 5 23.65 -29.79 -8.49
C ALA A 5 23.84 -28.31 -8.15
N ALA A 6 23.05 -27.43 -8.76
CA ALA A 6 23.02 -26.02 -8.42
C ALA A 6 22.76 -25.94 -6.91
N MET A 7 23.79 -25.54 -6.15
CA MET A 7 23.67 -25.28 -4.73
C MET A 7 22.43 -24.42 -4.54
N ALA A 8 21.40 -24.99 -3.93
CA ALA A 8 20.29 -24.20 -3.39
C ALA A 8 20.97 -23.14 -2.54
N ARG A 9 20.97 -21.89 -3.03
CA ARG A 9 21.69 -20.80 -2.40
C ARG A 9 20.95 -20.51 -1.11
N SER A 10 21.33 -21.23 -0.06
CA SER A 10 20.86 -21.03 1.29
C SER A 10 21.38 -19.68 1.72
N CYS A 11 20.66 -18.63 1.33
CA CYS A 11 20.83 -17.31 1.90
C CYS A 11 20.53 -17.51 3.38
N LEU A 12 21.49 -17.23 4.25
CA LEU A 12 21.28 -17.25 5.69
C LEU A 12 20.46 -16.01 6.07
N PHE A 13 19.74 -16.10 7.19
CA PHE A 13 19.04 -14.93 7.73
C PHE A 13 20.06 -13.86 8.10
N THR A 14 19.82 -12.63 7.66
CA THR A 14 20.54 -11.44 8.13
C THR A 14 19.54 -10.31 8.29
N GLN A 15 19.74 -9.45 9.29
CA GLN A 15 18.83 -8.32 9.52
C GLN A 15 18.78 -7.39 8.31
N LYS A 16 19.92 -7.13 7.65
CA LYS A 16 20.00 -6.32 6.43
C LYS A 16 19.12 -6.86 5.29
N LEU A 17 19.03 -8.18 5.14
CA LEU A 17 18.20 -8.80 4.12
C LEU A 17 16.71 -8.74 4.50
N ALA A 18 16.39 -8.90 5.78
CA ALA A 18 15.04 -8.67 6.29
C ALA A 18 14.57 -7.22 6.05
N ASP A 19 15.43 -6.24 6.36
CA ASP A 19 15.17 -4.82 6.15
C ASP A 19 14.87 -4.53 4.68
N LEU A 20 15.71 -5.04 3.76
CA LEU A 20 15.54 -4.88 2.32
C LEU A 20 14.23 -5.51 1.81
N ILE A 21 13.86 -6.69 2.31
CA ILE A 21 12.58 -7.33 1.94
C ILE A 21 11.41 -6.47 2.44
N CYS A 22 11.48 -5.96 3.67
CA CYS A 22 10.44 -5.13 4.26
C CYS A 22 10.28 -3.79 3.54
N GLU A 23 11.37 -3.10 3.21
CA GLU A 23 11.38 -1.86 2.43
C GLU A 23 10.63 -2.07 1.09
N ARG A 24 11.04 -3.08 0.33
CA ARG A 24 10.43 -3.36 -0.98
C ARG A 24 8.97 -3.79 -0.91
N ILE A 25 8.56 -4.46 0.17
CA ILE A 25 7.15 -4.77 0.42
C ILE A 25 6.37 -3.50 0.71
N ALA A 26 6.91 -2.61 1.54
CA ALA A 26 6.28 -1.32 1.82
C ALA A 26 6.11 -0.50 0.53
N ASP A 27 7.08 -0.57 -0.39
CA ASP A 27 7.03 0.06 -1.72
C ASP A 27 6.11 -0.65 -2.73
N GLY A 28 5.15 -1.46 -2.28
CA GLY A 28 4.12 -2.03 -3.16
C GLY A 28 4.49 -3.40 -3.76
N GLN A 29 5.76 -3.82 -3.73
CA GLN A 29 6.17 -5.07 -4.39
C GLN A 29 5.64 -6.32 -3.67
N SER A 30 5.38 -7.37 -4.45
CA SER A 30 4.98 -8.66 -3.88
C SER A 30 6.21 -9.44 -3.40
N LEU A 31 6.07 -10.19 -2.29
CA LEU A 31 7.12 -11.10 -1.84
C LEU A 31 7.55 -12.09 -2.93
N ARG A 32 6.62 -12.53 -3.80
CA ARG A 32 6.94 -13.40 -4.93
C ARG A 32 7.87 -12.74 -5.94
N ALA A 33 7.63 -11.47 -6.26
CA ALA A 33 8.47 -10.72 -7.19
C ALA A 33 9.87 -10.51 -6.59
N ILE A 34 9.94 -10.11 -5.31
CA ILE A 34 11.21 -9.93 -4.60
C ILE A 34 12.01 -11.25 -4.59
N CYS A 35 11.40 -12.36 -4.17
CA CYS A 35 12.06 -13.67 -4.10
C CYS A 35 12.45 -14.26 -5.47
N ALA A 36 11.94 -13.73 -6.58
CA ALA A 36 12.30 -14.18 -7.92
C ALA A 36 13.65 -13.63 -8.40
N GLU A 37 14.18 -12.59 -7.73
CA GLU A 37 15.41 -11.95 -8.13
C GLU A 37 16.67 -12.73 -7.72
N ALA A 38 17.73 -12.57 -8.51
CA ALA A 38 19.01 -13.19 -8.24
C ALA A 38 19.59 -12.68 -6.91
N GLY A 39 19.91 -13.61 -6.01
CA GLY A 39 20.45 -13.28 -4.69
C GLY A 39 19.41 -13.09 -3.59
N MET A 40 18.11 -13.18 -3.91
CA MET A 40 17.05 -13.17 -2.91
C MET A 40 16.73 -14.59 -2.40
N PRO A 41 16.28 -14.72 -1.14
CA PRO A 41 15.87 -16.00 -0.58
C PRO A 41 14.58 -16.49 -1.25
N ALA A 42 14.41 -17.81 -1.36
CA ALA A 42 13.14 -18.38 -1.79
C ALA A 42 12.01 -18.04 -0.80
N THR A 43 10.78 -17.91 -1.27
CA THR A 43 9.62 -17.53 -0.43
C THR A 43 9.46 -18.40 0.81
N GLY A 44 9.64 -19.72 0.70
CA GLY A 44 9.56 -20.63 1.84
C GLY A 44 10.65 -20.40 2.89
N THR A 45 11.81 -19.89 2.50
CA THR A 45 12.88 -19.50 3.44
C THR A 45 12.46 -18.25 4.22
N VAL A 46 11.86 -17.26 3.56
CA VAL A 46 11.34 -16.06 4.23
C VAL A 46 10.24 -16.41 5.23
N PHE A 47 9.32 -17.31 4.88
CA PHE A 47 8.29 -17.76 5.82
C PHE A 47 8.87 -18.46 7.05
N ARG A 48 9.87 -19.32 6.87
CA ARG A 48 10.58 -19.93 8.01
C ARG A 48 11.29 -18.89 8.88
N TRP A 49 11.83 -17.82 8.30
CA TRP A 49 12.43 -16.73 9.08
C TRP A 49 11.39 -15.93 9.85
N LEU A 50 10.23 -15.65 9.26
CA LEU A 50 9.12 -15.00 9.96
C LEU A 50 8.64 -15.85 11.15
N GLU A 51 8.68 -17.18 11.02
CA GLU A 51 8.38 -18.09 12.12
C GLU A 51 9.44 -18.02 13.23
N ALA A 52 10.71 -18.03 12.86
CA ALA A 52 11.84 -18.12 13.79
C ALA A 52 12.26 -16.79 14.46
N HIS A 53 11.94 -15.64 13.85
CA HIS A 53 12.42 -14.33 14.29
C HIS A 53 11.26 -13.35 14.52
N GLU A 54 10.92 -13.10 15.79
CA GLU A 54 9.80 -12.23 16.18
C GLU A 54 9.97 -10.78 15.70
N ASP A 55 11.17 -10.22 15.83
CA ASP A 55 11.46 -8.85 15.37
C ASP A 55 11.22 -8.68 13.86
N PHE A 56 11.66 -9.65 13.06
CA PHE A 56 11.42 -9.67 11.62
C PHE A 56 9.93 -9.80 11.31
N ARG A 57 9.20 -10.65 12.06
CA ARG A 57 7.74 -10.77 11.90
C ARG A 57 7.03 -9.44 12.16
N GLY A 58 7.40 -8.73 13.21
CA GLY A 58 6.84 -7.41 13.52
C GLY A 58 7.20 -6.35 12.48
N GLN A 59 8.43 -6.36 11.96
CA GLN A 59 8.84 -5.49 10.85
C GLN A 59 8.07 -5.79 9.57
N TYR A 60 7.91 -7.06 9.23
CA TYR A 60 7.18 -7.53 8.06
C TYR A 60 5.69 -7.17 8.13
N ALA A 61 5.07 -7.26 9.31
CA ALA A 61 3.69 -6.81 9.52
C ALA A 61 3.53 -5.31 9.22
N ARG A 62 4.41 -4.46 9.79
CA ARG A 62 4.43 -3.02 9.53
C ARG A 62 4.68 -2.68 8.06
N ALA A 63 5.60 -3.38 7.40
CA ALA A 63 5.83 -3.23 5.96
C ALA A 63 4.57 -3.52 5.14
N ARG A 64 3.78 -4.54 5.54
CA ARG A 64 2.50 -4.85 4.89
C ARG A 64 1.42 -3.81 5.15
N GLU A 65 1.47 -3.13 6.30
CA GLU A 65 0.62 -1.98 6.57
C GLU A 65 1.00 -0.82 5.63
N PHE A 66 2.26 -0.41 5.57
CA PHE A 66 2.71 0.65 4.64
C PHE A 66 2.43 0.32 3.18
N ARG A 67 2.52 -0.96 2.80
CA ARG A 67 2.12 -1.41 1.47
C ARG A 67 0.68 -1.04 1.12
N ALA A 68 -0.23 -1.03 2.10
CA ALA A 68 -1.60 -0.62 1.87
C ALA A 68 -1.68 0.85 1.43
N ASP A 69 -0.88 1.71 2.05
CA ASP A 69 -0.78 3.13 1.71
C ASP A 69 -0.23 3.31 0.30
N THR A 70 0.90 2.67 -0.01
CA THR A 70 1.49 2.72 -1.36
C THR A 70 0.53 2.24 -2.45
N LEU A 71 -0.13 1.09 -2.24
CA LEU A 71 -1.10 0.56 -3.21
C LEU A 71 -2.31 1.48 -3.37
N PHE A 72 -2.70 2.20 -2.32
CA PHE A 72 -3.80 3.17 -2.37
C PHE A 72 -3.38 4.43 -3.13
N ASP A 73 -2.19 4.96 -2.89
CA ASP A 73 -1.68 6.13 -3.59
C ASP A 73 -1.48 5.86 -5.10
N GLU A 74 -0.99 4.66 -5.47
CA GLU A 74 -0.86 4.22 -6.87
C GLU A 74 -2.19 4.24 -7.65
N ILE A 75 -3.35 4.16 -6.98
CA ILE A 75 -4.65 4.19 -7.65
C ILE A 75 -4.85 5.50 -8.42
N LEU A 76 -4.39 6.63 -7.86
CA LEU A 76 -4.51 7.93 -8.51
C LEU A 76 -3.67 7.97 -9.79
N GLU A 77 -2.43 7.50 -9.73
CA GLU A 77 -1.54 7.44 -10.89
C GLU A 77 -2.11 6.57 -12.03
N ILE A 78 -2.71 5.42 -11.68
CA ILE A 78 -3.34 4.51 -12.65
C ILE A 78 -4.60 5.12 -13.25
N SER A 79 -5.39 5.82 -12.42
CA SER A 79 -6.60 6.50 -12.85
C SER A 79 -6.29 7.66 -13.82
N ASP A 80 -5.26 8.44 -13.53
CA ASP A 80 -4.90 9.65 -14.30
C ASP A 80 -4.06 9.35 -15.55
N MET A 81 -3.57 8.11 -15.71
CA MET A 81 -2.81 7.72 -16.88
C MET A 81 -3.63 7.95 -18.17
N PRO A 82 -3.12 8.70 -19.17
CA PRO A 82 -3.90 9.04 -20.35
C PRO A 82 -4.27 7.78 -21.15
N ALA A 83 -5.51 7.69 -21.62
CA ALA A 83 -5.94 6.71 -22.62
C ALA A 83 -5.83 7.34 -24.00
N GLU A 84 -5.48 6.55 -25.03
CA GLU A 84 -5.47 7.05 -26.41
C GLU A 84 -6.88 7.54 -26.82
N ALA A 85 -7.00 8.86 -27.00
CA ALA A 85 -8.27 9.57 -27.08
C ALA A 85 -9.15 9.17 -28.28
N GLU A 86 -8.55 8.72 -29.38
CA GLU A 86 -9.29 8.33 -30.59
C GLU A 86 -10.03 6.99 -30.41
N ALA A 87 -9.41 6.01 -29.77
CA ALA A 87 -10.01 4.68 -29.63
C ALA A 87 -11.09 4.62 -28.54
N VAL A 88 -11.05 5.50 -27.52
CA VAL A 88 -12.14 5.65 -26.54
C VAL A 88 -13.39 6.28 -27.19
N ARG A 89 -13.23 7.31 -28.03
CA ARG A 89 -14.35 7.98 -28.72
C ARG A 89 -15.05 7.10 -29.75
N ALA A 90 -14.34 6.16 -30.35
CA ALA A 90 -14.91 5.24 -31.34
C ALA A 90 -15.87 4.19 -30.73
N GLY A 91 -15.95 4.07 -29.39
CA GLY A 91 -16.92 3.21 -28.70
C GLY A 91 -16.84 1.72 -29.08
N LYS A 92 -15.76 1.30 -29.71
CA LYS A 92 -15.65 -0.03 -30.31
C LYS A 92 -15.22 -1.03 -29.24
N ALA A 93 -16.16 -1.85 -28.81
CA ALA A 93 -15.90 -2.96 -27.90
C ALA A 93 -14.76 -3.84 -28.45
N GLY A 94 -13.80 -4.20 -27.59
CA GLY A 94 -12.62 -4.99 -27.97
C GLY A 94 -11.47 -4.21 -28.63
N SER A 95 -11.57 -2.88 -28.78
CA SER A 95 -10.44 -2.04 -29.17
C SER A 95 -9.34 -2.02 -28.09
N GLU A 96 -8.11 -1.68 -28.49
CA GLU A 96 -6.97 -1.64 -27.57
C GLU A 96 -7.15 -0.61 -26.44
N ALA A 97 -7.77 0.54 -26.73
CA ALA A 97 -8.11 1.52 -25.69
C ALA A 97 -9.19 1.01 -24.73
N ALA A 98 -10.21 0.29 -25.21
CA ALA A 98 -11.21 -0.32 -24.33
C ALA A 98 -10.55 -1.36 -23.40
N LYS A 99 -9.66 -2.21 -23.92
CA LYS A 99 -8.87 -3.15 -23.10
C LYS A 99 -7.99 -2.42 -22.08
N SER A 100 -7.36 -1.31 -22.47
CA SER A 100 -6.53 -0.50 -21.57
C SER A 100 -7.34 0.06 -20.40
N VAL A 101 -8.54 0.58 -20.66
CA VAL A 101 -9.45 1.07 -19.60
C VAL A 101 -9.89 -0.07 -18.69
N ASP A 102 -10.26 -1.23 -19.24
CA ASP A 102 -10.69 -2.38 -18.44
C ASP A 102 -9.54 -2.96 -17.60
N GLN A 103 -8.33 -2.98 -18.14
CA GLN A 103 -7.12 -3.37 -17.40
C GLN A 103 -6.86 -2.42 -16.24
N ARG A 104 -6.99 -1.10 -16.44
CA ARG A 104 -6.81 -0.11 -15.36
C ARG A 104 -7.88 -0.26 -14.29
N LYS A 105 -9.15 -0.44 -14.67
CA LYS A 105 -10.23 -0.75 -13.71
C LYS A 105 -9.89 -1.98 -12.87
N LEU A 106 -9.44 -3.07 -13.49
CA LEU A 106 -9.04 -4.28 -12.78
C LEU A 106 -7.87 -4.02 -11.81
N GLN A 107 -6.89 -3.21 -12.22
CA GLN A 107 -5.76 -2.82 -11.38
C GLN A 107 -6.19 -1.99 -10.16
N ILE A 108 -7.08 -1.01 -10.37
CA ILE A 108 -7.64 -0.15 -9.32
C ILE A 108 -8.43 -0.99 -8.32
N GLU A 109 -9.35 -1.83 -8.80
CA GLU A 109 -10.17 -2.69 -7.93
C GLU A 109 -9.32 -3.69 -7.13
N THR A 110 -8.30 -4.27 -7.77
CA THR A 110 -7.38 -5.19 -7.08
C THR A 110 -6.63 -4.46 -5.96
N ARG A 111 -6.11 -3.26 -6.23
CA ARG A 111 -5.38 -2.45 -5.23
C ARG A 111 -6.28 -2.00 -4.09
N LYS A 112 -7.48 -1.52 -4.41
CA LYS A 112 -8.49 -1.16 -3.41
C LYS A 112 -8.81 -2.33 -2.49
N TRP A 113 -9.08 -3.51 -3.06
CA TRP A 113 -9.34 -4.73 -2.30
C TRP A 113 -8.16 -5.11 -1.39
N MET A 114 -6.93 -5.03 -1.90
CA MET A 114 -5.73 -5.32 -1.11
C MET A 114 -5.56 -4.32 0.04
N ALA A 115 -5.66 -3.01 -0.22
CA ALA A 115 -5.53 -1.98 0.79
C ALA A 115 -6.56 -2.15 1.91
N ALA A 116 -7.83 -2.41 1.57
CA ALA A 116 -8.90 -2.68 2.53
C ALA A 116 -8.67 -3.93 3.39
N ARG A 117 -7.93 -4.93 2.89
CA ARG A 117 -7.57 -6.13 3.66
C ARG A 117 -6.31 -5.98 4.50
N LEU A 118 -5.39 -5.12 4.07
CA LEU A 118 -4.15 -4.84 4.80
C LEU A 118 -4.37 -3.82 5.94
N GLN A 119 -5.20 -2.80 5.72
CA GLN A 119 -5.59 -1.83 6.74
C GLN A 119 -7.11 -1.56 6.71
N PRO A 120 -7.94 -2.48 7.26
CA PRO A 120 -9.40 -2.34 7.22
C PRO A 120 -9.92 -1.08 7.91
N GLN A 121 -9.26 -0.61 8.97
CA GLN A 121 -9.70 0.59 9.68
C GLN A 121 -9.55 1.88 8.86
N LYS A 122 -8.63 1.90 7.88
CA LYS A 122 -8.33 3.07 7.05
C LYS A 122 -9.01 3.00 5.67
N TYR A 123 -9.05 1.82 5.07
CA TYR A 123 -9.44 1.64 3.66
C TYR A 123 -10.67 0.74 3.45
N SER A 124 -11.39 0.33 4.49
CA SER A 124 -12.63 -0.42 4.28
C SER A 124 -13.74 0.49 3.72
N ASP A 125 -14.55 -0.07 2.81
CA ASP A 125 -15.77 0.58 2.31
C ASP A 125 -16.88 0.70 3.37
N LYS A 126 -16.73 0.02 4.52
CA LYS A 126 -17.69 0.13 5.61
C LYS A 126 -17.47 1.45 6.34
N PRO A 127 -18.52 2.27 6.54
CA PRO A 127 -18.40 3.41 7.42
C PRO A 127 -17.97 2.91 8.81
N PRO A 128 -17.12 3.68 9.52
CA PRO A 128 -16.78 3.35 10.89
C PRO A 128 -18.08 3.15 11.69
N PRO A 129 -18.09 2.23 12.68
CA PRO A 129 -19.27 2.02 13.51
C PRO A 129 -19.74 3.36 14.07
N ALA A 130 -21.06 3.58 14.04
CA ALA A 130 -21.65 4.76 14.67
C ALA A 130 -21.11 4.86 16.10
N ALA A 131 -20.69 6.07 16.49
CA ALA A 131 -20.19 6.32 17.83
C ALA A 131 -21.17 5.73 18.84
N ALA A 132 -20.65 5.02 19.86
CA ALA A 132 -21.48 4.42 20.88
C ALA A 132 -22.44 5.48 21.45
N PRO A 133 -23.72 5.15 21.71
CA PRO A 133 -24.64 6.11 22.32
C PRO A 133 -24.05 6.59 23.65
N GLY A 134 -23.61 7.85 23.70
CA GLY A 134 -22.89 8.44 24.84
C GLY A 134 -21.48 8.97 24.52
N ALA A 135 -20.91 8.67 23.36
CA ALA A 135 -19.74 9.38 22.84
C ALA A 135 -20.22 10.68 22.18
N GLU A 136 -20.61 11.64 23.02
CA GLU A 136 -20.90 13.01 22.60
C GLU A 136 -19.58 13.65 22.15
N GLY A 137 -19.21 13.40 20.89
CA GLY A 137 -18.19 14.20 20.22
C GLY A 137 -18.63 15.65 20.33
N ALA A 138 -17.79 16.51 20.90
CA ALA A 138 -18.12 17.90 21.16
C ALA A 138 -18.72 18.54 19.90
N ARG A 139 -20.03 18.82 19.96
CA ARG A 139 -20.73 19.51 18.88
C ARG A 139 -20.16 20.90 18.82
N ILE A 140 -19.45 21.22 17.73
CA ILE A 140 -19.00 22.59 17.51
C ILE A 140 -20.25 23.43 17.22
N GLU A 141 -20.72 24.16 18.22
CA GLU A 141 -21.90 25.03 18.09
C GLU A 141 -21.56 26.36 17.41
N ALA A 142 -20.33 26.84 17.57
CA ALA A 142 -19.85 28.05 16.92
C ALA A 142 -18.34 28.03 16.77
N ILE A 143 -17.85 28.49 15.62
CA ILE A 143 -16.44 28.83 15.41
C ILE A 143 -16.35 30.35 15.45
N ARG A 144 -15.68 30.92 16.47
CA ARG A 144 -15.36 32.34 16.52
C ARG A 144 -13.92 32.57 16.06
N ARG A 145 -13.72 33.54 15.18
CA ARG A 145 -12.40 34.06 14.81
C ARG A 145 -12.22 35.39 15.53
N VAL A 146 -11.13 35.54 16.28
CA VAL A 146 -10.72 36.82 16.86
C VAL A 146 -9.59 37.36 16.00
N ILE A 147 -9.80 38.55 15.45
CA ILE A 147 -8.73 39.30 14.78
C ILE A 147 -8.00 40.04 15.90
N VAL A 148 -6.80 39.60 16.23
CA VAL A 148 -5.92 40.30 17.15
C VAL A 148 -5.15 41.32 16.33
N ASP A 149 -5.43 42.60 16.54
CA ASP A 149 -4.59 43.68 16.04
C ASP A 149 -3.27 43.65 16.84
N PRO A 150 -2.10 43.47 16.21
CA PRO A 150 -0.82 43.49 16.91
C PRO A 150 -0.46 44.87 17.52
N SER A 151 -1.30 45.89 17.32
CA SER A 151 -1.04 47.30 17.68
C SER A 151 -1.78 47.76 18.94
N GLY A 152 -1.87 46.92 19.97
CA GLY A 152 -2.78 47.14 21.10
C GLY A 152 -2.19 47.02 22.51
N ASP A 153 -0.91 47.34 22.70
CA ASP A 153 -0.34 47.64 24.02
C ASP A 153 0.45 48.95 23.94
N SER A 154 -0.28 50.06 23.90
CA SER A 154 0.24 51.38 24.25
C SER A 154 -0.88 52.18 24.91
N ASP A 155 -1.05 52.00 26.22
CA ASP A 155 -0.88 53.08 27.19
C ASP A 155 -1.59 52.78 28.52
N SER A 156 -0.81 53.00 29.59
CA SER A 156 -1.17 53.31 31.00
C SER A 156 -1.60 52.18 31.92
#